data_AF-A0A202F871-F1
#
_entry.id   AF-A0A202F871-F1
#
_cell.length_a   1.000
_cell.length_b   1.000
_cell.length_c   1.000
_cell.angle_alpha   90.00
_cell.angle_beta   90.00
_cell.angle_gamma   90.00
#
_symmetry.space_group_name_H-M   'P 1'
#
loop_
_entity.id
_entity.type
_entity.pdbx_description
1 polymer ?
#
loop_
_entity_poly.entity_id
_entity_poly.type
_entity_poly.pdbx_seq_one_letter_code
_entity_poly.pdbx_strand_id
1 'polypeptide(L)'
;MKELLSTLSRLNHVYEQLDLLNFRAHKDLPLTFNKADSKQLLPKNKRLQFSYSYLNKEKTRLTNLLLNQVIDLRVPEFSLNKTIHPQLIDKALKLKNIDENHTKQKLKQPSRNRKVNKLKQLIDKIEDENLNLCHGYLNQIYVILLIHHLLPIELRKQPYQAGELLHNNDFRTKLLQFDYDRYLYQEFKPENYLRFLIYTRVRRMLDYVKSYDARDIIPEATECGFSGIAYEISIDGLKECYVTFKGTEVNVDYTVSSRSKRFEKAILETYKDWDYNVNAILVGSDKNLSQLNVARDFMRYVEDNVASQTLIYGLGHSLGGHFVQTLQLMDYCFDGGYTLNSAPVNLKLIQHVKPTLFSDDVWKKIFALTNDDDNVKFITPELCQQINRLLPHDYSQIINEVFEQDMTQVFYELPFTIWIGQKWEYNLSNWKYPFKNHPRAYLNSGEVHAYQNFFEQLFAYLSSSKTSRQVLRNSVSFIRLRTKILRNNINDPQTAKYFFDYSNYLYQSGAFKDQPQKVGQEFIEQNNSVIRGSLREWPFLKSINTDMFKLATYFHVIDGAKHFLNRTPNKL
;
A
#
# COMPACT_ATOMS: atom_id res chain seq x y z
N MET A 1 6.11 35.16 13.68
CA MET A 1 6.74 34.06 12.91
C MET A 1 7.30 32.93 13.79
N LYS A 2 8.27 33.19 14.68
CA LYS A 2 8.88 32.14 15.54
C LYS A 2 7.85 31.30 16.32
N GLU A 3 6.85 31.94 16.91
CA GLU A 3 5.78 31.25 17.64
C GLU A 3 4.92 30.37 16.74
N LEU A 4 4.55 30.87 15.55
CA LEU A 4 3.80 30.10 14.55
C LEU A 4 4.55 28.82 14.14
N LEU A 5 5.84 28.93 13.84
CA LEU A 5 6.67 27.79 13.46
C LEU A 5 6.82 26.78 14.61
N SER A 6 6.92 27.26 15.85
CA SER A 6 6.91 26.39 17.04
C SER A 6 5.59 25.64 17.18
N THR A 7 4.45 26.32 17.00
CA THR A 7 3.12 25.70 17.02
C THR A 7 2.97 24.66 15.91
N LEU A 8 3.39 24.98 14.68
CA LEU A 8 3.35 24.05 13.55
C LEU A 8 4.21 22.80 13.79
N SER A 9 5.42 22.96 14.33
CA SER A 9 6.32 21.84 14.65
C SER A 9 5.72 20.95 15.74
N ARG A 10 5.17 21.54 16.80
CA ARG A 10 4.49 20.81 17.87
C ARG A 10 3.25 20.08 17.37
N LEU A 11 2.47 20.70 16.49
CA LEU A 11 1.27 20.08 15.91
C LEU A 11 1.64 18.90 15.01
N ASN A 12 2.67 19.04 14.17
CA ASN A 12 3.22 17.93 13.36
C ASN A 12 3.61 16.76 14.27
N HIS A 13 4.33 17.04 15.36
CA HIS A 13 4.73 16.01 16.32
C HIS A 13 3.52 15.32 16.97
N VAL A 14 2.45 16.06 17.31
CA VAL A 14 1.21 15.47 17.83
C VAL A 14 0.57 14.53 16.82
N TYR A 15 0.52 14.89 15.53
CA TYR A 15 0.02 14.00 14.48
C TYR A 15 0.89 12.75 14.30
N GLU A 16 2.22 12.88 14.31
CA GLU A 16 3.14 11.72 14.29
C GLU A 16 2.93 10.79 15.51
N GLN A 17 2.65 11.35 16.69
CA GLN A 17 2.33 10.56 17.87
C GLN A 17 0.95 9.89 17.78
N LEU A 18 -0.03 10.51 17.10
CA LEU A 18 -1.33 9.89 16.83
C LEU A 18 -1.20 8.75 15.81
N ASP A 19 -0.39 8.90 14.76
CA ASP A 19 -0.07 7.82 13.81
C ASP A 19 0.57 6.63 14.54
N LEU A 20 1.58 6.90 15.37
CA LEU A 20 2.23 5.87 16.16
C LEU A 20 1.27 5.22 17.18
N LEU A 21 0.33 5.98 17.73
CA LEU A 21 -0.72 5.44 18.59
C LEU A 21 -1.67 4.53 17.81
N ASN A 22 -2.02 4.90 16.58
CA ASN A 22 -2.83 4.09 15.68
C ASN A 22 -2.15 2.75 15.41
N PHE A 23 -0.85 2.80 15.06
CA PHE A 23 -0.04 1.61 14.84
C PHE A 23 0.01 0.71 16.08
N ARG A 24 0.23 1.28 17.27
CA ARG A 24 0.23 0.54 18.54
C ARG A 24 -1.11 -0.10 18.85
N ALA A 25 -2.22 0.60 18.58
CA ALA A 25 -3.57 0.09 18.80
C ALA A 25 -3.89 -1.08 17.86
N HIS A 26 -3.54 -0.97 16.58
CA HIS A 26 -3.66 -2.04 15.58
C HIS A 26 -2.82 -3.26 15.97
N LYS A 27 -1.56 -3.06 16.37
CA LYS A 27 -0.68 -4.14 16.83
C LYS A 27 -1.24 -4.87 18.06
N ASP A 28 -1.90 -4.16 18.97
CA ASP A 28 -2.51 -4.76 20.16
C ASP A 28 -3.88 -5.43 19.88
N LEU A 29 -4.42 -5.36 18.65
CA LEU A 29 -5.69 -5.98 18.31
C LEU A 29 -5.58 -7.52 18.37
N PRO A 30 -6.34 -8.21 19.24
CA PRO A 30 -6.28 -9.66 19.33
C PRO A 30 -6.93 -10.29 18.09
N LEU A 31 -6.17 -11.12 17.38
CA LEU A 31 -6.64 -11.79 16.16
C LEU A 31 -7.18 -13.20 16.43
N THR A 32 -6.83 -13.77 17.59
CA THR A 32 -7.46 -14.98 18.14
C THR A 32 -8.02 -14.68 19.52
N PHE A 33 -9.20 -15.19 19.84
CA PHE A 33 -9.82 -14.95 21.14
C PHE A 33 -9.36 -16.00 22.15
N ASN A 34 -8.23 -15.77 22.80
CA ASN A 34 -7.86 -16.55 24.00
C ASN A 34 -8.10 -15.72 25.29
N LYS A 35 -8.32 -16.41 26.42
CA LYS A 35 -8.60 -15.76 27.71
C LYS A 35 -7.40 -14.97 28.27
N ALA A 36 -6.17 -15.35 27.93
CA ALA A 36 -4.94 -14.73 28.41
C ALA A 36 -4.73 -13.34 27.78
N ASP A 37 -4.84 -13.24 26.46
CA ASP A 37 -4.75 -12.00 25.68
C ASP A 37 -5.81 -11.01 26.16
N SER A 38 -7.04 -11.49 26.36
CA SER A 38 -8.13 -10.68 26.93
C SER A 38 -7.81 -10.12 28.33
N LYS A 39 -7.05 -10.83 29.18
CA LYS A 39 -6.64 -10.29 30.48
C LYS A 39 -5.66 -9.12 30.31
N GLN A 40 -4.64 -9.28 29.46
CA GLN A 40 -3.60 -8.28 29.21
C GLN A 40 -4.08 -7.02 28.47
N LEU A 41 -5.18 -7.10 27.72
CA LEU A 41 -5.71 -5.95 26.97
C LEU A 41 -6.22 -4.80 27.85
N LEU A 42 -6.68 -5.05 29.07
CA LEU A 42 -7.24 -3.98 29.91
C LEU A 42 -6.22 -2.87 30.27
N PRO A 43 -5.05 -3.19 30.85
CA PRO A 43 -4.06 -2.18 31.15
C PRO A 43 -3.54 -1.48 29.88
N LYS A 44 -3.37 -2.22 28.77
CA LYS A 44 -2.98 -1.67 27.47
C LYS A 44 -3.99 -0.64 26.97
N ASN A 45 -5.27 -0.99 26.93
CA ASN A 45 -6.33 -0.09 26.51
C ASN A 45 -6.40 1.18 27.36
N LYS A 46 -6.22 1.07 28.69
CA LYS A 46 -6.21 2.25 29.58
C LYS A 46 -5.07 3.21 29.20
N ARG A 47 -3.87 2.69 28.96
CA ARG A 47 -2.71 3.49 28.54
C ARG A 47 -2.93 4.15 27.18
N LEU A 48 -3.36 3.37 26.18
CA LEU A 48 -3.61 3.88 24.83
C LEU A 48 -4.72 4.95 24.83
N GLN A 49 -5.81 4.73 25.57
CA GLN A 49 -6.89 5.69 25.70
C GLN A 49 -6.45 6.98 26.40
N PHE A 50 -5.60 6.88 27.44
CA PHE A 50 -5.02 8.04 28.11
C PHE A 50 -4.13 8.84 27.15
N SER A 51 -3.25 8.18 26.41
CA SER A 51 -2.42 8.81 25.38
C SER A 51 -3.26 9.52 24.34
N TYR A 52 -4.31 8.87 23.82
CA TYR A 52 -5.24 9.51 22.87
C TYR A 52 -5.92 10.74 23.47
N SER A 53 -6.46 10.65 24.69
CA SER A 53 -7.12 11.78 25.33
C SER A 53 -6.19 12.96 25.58
N TYR A 54 -4.91 12.71 25.89
CA TYR A 54 -3.91 13.76 26.01
C TYR A 54 -3.59 14.38 24.64
N LEU A 55 -3.26 13.55 23.65
CA LEU A 55 -2.90 14.00 22.31
C LEU A 55 -4.05 14.76 21.65
N ASN A 56 -5.29 14.29 21.78
CA ASN A 56 -6.46 14.95 21.21
C ASN A 56 -6.66 16.35 21.84
N LYS A 57 -6.53 16.49 23.17
CA LYS A 57 -6.61 17.79 23.83
C LYS A 57 -5.51 18.74 23.38
N GLU A 58 -4.29 18.26 23.26
CA GLU A 58 -3.14 19.07 22.82
C GLU A 58 -3.30 19.45 21.34
N LYS A 59 -3.77 18.53 20.49
CA LYS A 59 -4.13 18.78 19.10
C LYS A 59 -5.15 19.92 19.00
N THR A 60 -6.29 19.84 19.70
CA THR A 60 -7.32 20.88 19.69
C THR A 60 -6.81 22.23 20.21
N ARG A 61 -5.95 22.21 21.24
CA ARG A 61 -5.33 23.44 21.74
C ARG A 61 -4.41 24.08 20.68
N LEU A 62 -3.60 23.26 20.02
CA LEU A 62 -2.63 23.71 19.01
C LEU A 62 -3.30 24.14 17.70
N THR A 63 -4.37 23.49 17.24
CA THR A 63 -5.13 23.90 16.04
C THR A 63 -5.80 25.26 16.24
N ASN A 64 -6.39 25.50 17.41
CA ASN A 64 -6.96 26.81 17.75
C ASN A 64 -5.87 27.89 17.88
N LEU A 65 -4.75 27.57 18.53
CA LEU A 65 -3.62 28.49 18.66
C LEU A 65 -3.03 28.84 17.28
N LEU A 66 -2.87 27.83 16.41
CA LEU A 66 -2.38 27.99 15.04
C LEU A 66 -3.26 28.96 14.27
N LEU A 67 -4.58 28.76 14.27
CA LEU A 67 -5.51 29.64 13.57
C LEU A 67 -5.39 31.10 14.05
N ASN A 68 -5.38 31.32 15.36
CA ASN A 68 -5.24 32.67 15.92
C ASN A 68 -3.89 33.30 15.53
N GLN A 69 -2.79 32.55 15.66
CA GLN A 69 -1.47 33.03 15.27
C GLN A 69 -1.37 33.35 13.77
N VAL A 70 -2.05 32.60 12.91
CA VAL A 70 -2.12 32.87 11.48
C VAL A 70 -2.95 34.13 11.20
N ILE A 71 -4.11 34.31 11.83
CA ILE A 71 -4.94 35.52 11.69
C ILE A 71 -4.18 36.77 12.12
N ASP A 72 -3.47 36.69 13.25
CA ASP A 72 -2.73 37.82 13.83
C ASP A 72 -1.36 38.04 13.20
N LEU A 73 -0.91 37.14 12.32
CA LEU A 73 0.40 37.25 11.68
C LEU A 73 0.47 38.54 10.84
N ARG A 74 1.47 39.37 11.14
CA ARG A 74 1.81 40.56 10.34
C ARG A 74 3.21 40.39 9.79
N VAL A 75 3.33 40.29 8.47
CA VAL A 75 4.60 40.24 7.75
C VAL A 75 4.52 41.14 6.51
N PRO A 76 5.61 41.85 6.12
CA PRO A 76 5.59 42.79 4.99
C PRO A 76 5.14 42.18 3.66
N GLU A 77 5.44 40.89 3.45
CA GLU A 77 5.13 40.13 2.25
C GLU A 77 3.62 40.07 1.98
N PHE A 78 2.78 40.19 3.00
CA PHE A 78 1.32 40.22 2.84
C PHE A 78 0.84 41.49 2.12
N SER A 79 1.57 42.60 2.25
CA SER A 79 1.29 43.83 1.50
C SER A 79 1.69 43.71 0.03
N LEU A 80 2.76 42.95 -0.25
CA LEU A 80 3.25 42.68 -1.60
C LEU A 80 2.36 41.69 -2.34
N ASN A 81 1.86 40.67 -1.64
CA ASN A 81 0.90 39.72 -2.17
C ASN A 81 -0.23 39.45 -1.16
N LYS A 82 -1.39 40.04 -1.45
CA LYS A 82 -2.59 40.00 -0.60
C LYS A 82 -3.24 38.62 -0.53
N THR A 83 -2.83 37.63 -1.33
CA THR A 83 -3.42 36.28 -1.32
C THR A 83 -2.76 35.35 -0.30
N ILE A 84 -1.52 35.62 0.12
CA ILE A 84 -0.76 34.73 1.01
C ILE A 84 -1.48 34.56 2.35
N HIS A 85 -1.89 35.66 2.97
CA HIS A 85 -2.53 35.63 4.28
C HIS A 85 -3.88 34.90 4.26
N PRO A 86 -4.81 35.18 3.32
CA PRO A 86 -6.01 34.38 3.12
C PRO A 86 -5.75 32.89 2.89
N GLN A 87 -4.72 32.52 2.12
CA GLN A 87 -4.37 31.12 1.89
C GLN A 87 -3.94 30.41 3.17
N LEU A 88 -3.10 31.05 3.99
CA LEU A 88 -2.70 30.51 5.30
C LEU A 88 -3.92 30.33 6.21
N ILE A 89 -4.81 31.33 6.25
CA ILE A 89 -6.05 31.28 7.04
C ILE A 89 -6.94 30.13 6.56
N ASP A 90 -7.12 29.93 5.25
CA ASP A 90 -7.90 28.83 4.68
C ASP A 90 -7.38 27.47 5.17
N LYS A 91 -6.06 27.22 5.10
CA LYS A 91 -5.50 25.93 5.54
C LYS A 91 -5.63 25.72 7.04
N ALA A 92 -5.40 26.78 7.84
CA ALA A 92 -5.60 26.72 9.29
C ALA A 92 -7.07 26.49 9.68
N LEU A 93 -8.01 27.11 8.96
CA LEU A 93 -9.45 26.88 9.13
C LEU A 93 -9.85 25.45 8.74
N LYS A 94 -9.31 24.90 7.65
CA LYS A 94 -9.55 23.51 7.26
C LYS A 94 -9.08 22.53 8.34
N LEU A 95 -7.90 22.73 8.92
CA LEU A 95 -7.43 21.95 10.08
C LEU A 95 -8.37 22.04 11.28
N LYS A 96 -8.82 23.24 11.63
CA LYS A 96 -9.77 23.45 12.73
C LYS A 96 -11.13 22.78 12.45
N ASN A 97 -11.63 22.89 11.23
CA ASN A 97 -12.92 22.30 10.85
C ASN A 97 -12.89 20.77 10.92
N ILE A 98 -11.78 20.13 10.56
CA ILE A 98 -11.61 18.68 10.71
C ILE A 98 -11.71 18.30 12.19
N ASP A 99 -10.98 19.00 13.05
CA ASP A 99 -10.99 18.79 14.50
C ASP A 99 -12.39 18.96 15.11
N GLU A 100 -13.10 20.03 14.74
CA GLU A 100 -14.47 20.27 15.21
C GLU A 100 -15.47 19.21 14.68
N ASN A 101 -15.35 18.80 13.43
CA ASN A 101 -16.26 17.81 12.84
C ASN A 101 -16.08 16.43 13.46
N HIS A 102 -14.84 16.02 13.75
CA HIS A 102 -14.52 14.81 14.49
C HIS A 102 -15.27 14.76 15.84
N THR A 103 -15.27 15.87 16.60
CA THR A 103 -15.95 15.90 17.91
C THR A 103 -17.48 15.79 17.84
N LYS A 104 -18.09 16.09 16.68
CA LYS A 104 -19.55 16.04 16.47
C LYS A 104 -20.06 14.66 16.03
N GLN A 105 -19.21 13.82 15.43
CA GLN A 105 -19.64 12.51 14.96
C GLN A 105 -19.86 11.53 16.12
N LYS A 106 -21.11 11.06 16.28
CA LYS A 106 -21.42 10.00 17.25
C LYS A 106 -20.95 8.66 16.68
N LEU A 107 -19.76 8.23 17.06
CA LEU A 107 -19.32 6.85 16.84
C LEU A 107 -20.29 5.87 17.51
N LYS A 108 -20.69 4.84 16.78
CA LYS A 108 -21.60 3.81 17.30
C LYS A 108 -20.97 3.15 18.52
N GLN A 109 -21.70 3.16 19.63
CA GLN A 109 -21.28 2.38 20.80
C GLN A 109 -21.41 0.88 20.50
N PRO A 110 -20.43 0.06 20.87
CA PRO A 110 -20.48 -1.37 20.68
C PRO A 110 -21.59 -1.94 21.56
N SER A 111 -22.34 -2.89 21.00
CA SER A 111 -23.43 -3.58 21.70
C SER A 111 -22.98 -4.38 22.95
N ARG A 112 -21.67 -4.62 23.10
CA ARG A 112 -21.09 -5.33 24.24
C ARG A 112 -19.86 -4.60 24.78
N ASN A 113 -19.78 -4.41 26.09
CA ASN A 113 -18.66 -3.79 26.79
C ASN A 113 -17.46 -4.76 26.96
N ARG A 114 -16.91 -5.24 25.85
CA ARG A 114 -15.72 -6.11 25.83
C ARG A 114 -14.45 -5.27 25.70
N LYS A 115 -13.33 -5.74 26.29
CA LYS A 115 -12.03 -5.05 26.20
C LYS A 115 -11.59 -4.84 24.75
N VAL A 116 -11.71 -5.87 23.91
CA VAL A 116 -11.44 -5.75 22.46
C VAL A 116 -12.29 -4.66 21.79
N ASN A 117 -13.55 -4.50 22.19
CA ASN A 117 -14.43 -3.50 21.59
C ASN A 117 -14.00 -2.08 21.98
N LYS A 118 -13.46 -1.88 23.19
CA LYS A 118 -12.86 -0.60 23.59
C LYS A 118 -11.62 -0.25 22.76
N LEU A 119 -10.80 -1.24 22.41
CA LEU A 119 -9.64 -1.03 21.55
C LEU A 119 -10.08 -0.68 20.12
N LYS A 120 -11.06 -1.40 19.57
CA LYS A 120 -11.64 -1.07 18.26
C LYS A 120 -12.24 0.32 18.22
N GLN A 121 -12.99 0.71 19.25
CA GLN A 121 -13.49 2.07 19.38
C GLN A 121 -12.37 3.12 19.44
N LEU A 122 -11.21 2.78 20.01
CA LEU A 122 -10.06 3.69 20.01
C LEU A 122 -9.47 3.81 18.60
N ILE A 123 -9.32 2.70 17.88
CA ILE A 123 -8.90 2.70 16.48
C ILE A 123 -9.86 3.56 15.64
N ASP A 124 -11.17 3.29 15.73
CA ASP A 124 -12.19 4.04 15.00
C ASP A 124 -12.14 5.55 15.35
N LYS A 125 -11.82 5.91 16.60
CA LYS A 125 -11.62 7.30 17.02
C LYS A 125 -10.41 7.95 16.37
N ILE A 126 -9.28 7.23 16.32
CA ILE A 126 -8.04 7.74 15.72
C ILE A 126 -8.20 7.85 14.19
N GLU A 127 -8.85 6.88 13.55
CA GLU A 127 -9.17 6.94 12.11
C GLU A 127 -10.06 8.14 11.77
N ASP A 128 -11.06 8.46 12.61
CA ASP A 128 -11.94 9.62 12.43
C ASP A 128 -11.22 10.98 12.59
N GLU A 129 -9.99 11.00 13.12
CA GLU A 129 -9.14 12.21 13.13
C GLU A 129 -8.70 12.63 11.73
N ASN A 130 -8.81 11.74 10.73
CA ASN A 130 -8.36 11.98 9.35
C ASN A 130 -6.92 12.51 9.30
N LEU A 131 -5.98 11.78 9.92
CA LEU A 131 -4.59 12.22 10.11
C LEU A 131 -3.89 12.57 8.78
N ASN A 132 -4.13 11.83 7.70
CA ASN A 132 -3.55 12.14 6.38
C ASN A 132 -3.99 13.52 5.88
N LEU A 133 -5.28 13.85 6.04
CA LEU A 133 -5.81 15.16 5.68
C LEU A 133 -5.22 16.27 6.56
N CYS A 134 -5.03 15.99 7.86
CA CYS A 134 -4.38 16.91 8.78
C CYS A 134 -2.91 17.17 8.40
N HIS A 135 -2.14 16.12 8.15
CA HIS A 135 -0.76 16.23 7.66
C HIS A 135 -0.70 17.00 6.34
N GLY A 136 -1.61 16.72 5.40
CA GLY A 136 -1.67 17.41 4.12
C GLY A 136 -1.89 18.92 4.26
N TYR A 137 -2.86 19.36 5.05
CA TYR A 137 -3.06 20.81 5.27
C TYR A 137 -1.94 21.46 6.08
N LEU A 138 -1.34 20.74 7.04
CA LEU A 138 -0.19 21.23 7.77
C LEU A 138 1.02 21.43 6.84
N ASN A 139 1.28 20.46 5.95
CA ASN A 139 2.32 20.55 4.94
C ASN A 139 2.04 21.69 3.95
N GLN A 140 0.80 21.92 3.55
CA GLN A 140 0.43 23.07 2.71
C GLN A 140 0.78 24.40 3.38
N ILE A 141 0.58 24.55 4.69
CA ILE A 141 1.02 25.75 5.41
C ILE A 141 2.54 25.92 5.29
N TYR A 142 3.31 24.85 5.52
CA TYR A 142 4.77 24.92 5.34
C TYR A 142 5.19 25.24 3.91
N VAL A 143 4.50 24.67 2.91
CA VAL A 143 4.75 24.95 1.50
C VAL A 143 4.49 26.42 1.20
N ILE A 144 3.35 27.00 1.65
CA ILE A 144 3.05 28.43 1.49
C ILE A 144 4.16 29.28 2.12
N LEU A 145 4.58 28.95 3.35
CA LEU A 145 5.65 29.68 4.03
C LEU A 145 6.98 29.59 3.26
N LEU A 146 7.30 28.43 2.68
CA LEU A 146 8.54 28.23 1.92
C LEU A 146 8.54 29.01 0.59
N ILE A 147 7.50 28.86 -0.23
CA ILE A 147 7.45 29.47 -1.58
C ILE A 147 7.36 31.00 -1.54
N HIS A 148 6.94 31.57 -0.41
CA HIS A 148 6.90 33.01 -0.18
C HIS A 148 8.07 33.51 0.69
N HIS A 149 9.10 32.71 0.91
CA HIS A 149 10.31 33.07 1.67
C HIS A 149 10.05 33.51 3.12
N LEU A 150 8.95 33.07 3.71
CA LEU A 150 8.56 33.33 5.10
C LEU A 150 9.12 32.28 6.07
N LEU A 151 9.53 31.13 5.55
CA LEU A 151 10.18 30.08 6.32
C LEU A 151 11.67 30.42 6.51
N PRO A 152 12.20 30.46 7.75
CA PRO A 152 13.63 30.62 7.98
C PRO A 152 14.36 29.36 7.47
N ILE A 153 15.24 29.57 6.49
CA ILE A 153 16.00 28.49 5.86
C ILE A 153 17.39 28.42 6.50
N GLU A 154 17.71 27.27 7.06
CA GLU A 154 19.05 26.94 7.56
C GLU A 154 19.61 25.79 6.73
N LEU A 155 20.62 26.09 5.92
CA LEU A 155 21.26 25.09 5.06
C LEU A 155 22.42 24.42 5.81
N ARG A 156 22.52 23.09 5.70
CA ARG A 156 23.73 22.39 6.16
C ARG A 156 24.91 22.77 5.28
N LYS A 157 26.12 22.75 5.86
CA LYS A 157 27.36 23.16 5.17
C LYS A 157 27.86 22.10 4.18
N GLN A 158 27.74 20.83 4.52
CA GLN A 158 28.19 19.73 3.69
C GLN A 158 27.36 19.68 2.39
N PRO A 159 27.98 19.43 1.23
CA PRO A 159 27.26 19.29 -0.03
C PRO A 159 26.37 18.05 -0.03
N TYR A 160 25.36 18.06 -0.88
CA TYR A 160 24.53 16.90 -1.17
C TYR A 160 25.36 15.77 -1.78
N GLN A 161 25.03 14.52 -1.43
CA GLN A 161 25.63 13.32 -2.00
C GLN A 161 24.60 12.56 -2.82
N ALA A 162 25.03 11.98 -3.94
CA ALA A 162 24.17 11.17 -4.80
C ALA A 162 23.54 10.01 -3.99
N GLY A 163 22.24 9.79 -4.18
CA GLY A 163 21.45 8.78 -3.51
C GLY A 163 21.12 9.08 -2.04
N GLU A 164 21.52 10.23 -1.48
CA GLU A 164 21.26 10.54 -0.06
C GLU A 164 19.74 10.57 0.26
N LEU A 165 18.92 11.10 -0.65
CA LEU A 165 17.46 11.03 -0.51
C LEU A 165 16.91 9.60 -0.67
N LEU A 166 17.45 8.80 -1.58
CA LEU A 166 17.08 7.38 -1.73
C LEU A 166 17.36 6.58 -0.45
N HIS A 167 18.42 6.91 0.29
CA HIS A 167 18.75 6.27 1.56
C HIS A 167 17.96 6.83 2.77
N ASN A 168 17.11 7.84 2.57
CA ASN A 168 16.32 8.45 3.64
C ASN A 168 14.91 7.82 3.73
N ASN A 169 14.65 7.01 4.76
CA ASN A 169 13.36 6.32 4.97
C ASN A 169 12.15 7.26 4.92
N ASP A 170 12.25 8.41 5.60
CA ASP A 170 11.16 9.38 5.64
C ASP A 170 10.92 10.04 4.28
N PHE A 171 11.98 10.30 3.51
CA PHE A 171 11.83 10.82 2.14
C PHE A 171 11.07 9.83 1.28
N ARG A 172 11.55 8.57 1.22
CA ARG A 172 10.96 7.51 0.40
C ARG A 172 9.48 7.30 0.72
N THR A 173 9.15 7.15 2.00
CA THR A 173 7.76 6.91 2.43
C THR A 173 6.86 8.12 2.19
N LYS A 174 7.33 9.35 2.46
CA LYS A 174 6.53 10.57 2.20
C LYS A 174 6.38 10.89 0.72
N LEU A 175 7.35 10.51 -0.10
CA LEU A 175 7.26 10.66 -1.55
C LEU A 175 6.24 9.65 -2.12
N LEU A 176 6.31 8.38 -1.71
CA LEU A 176 5.30 7.37 -2.08
C LEU A 176 3.89 7.77 -1.61
N GLN A 177 3.75 8.28 -0.38
CA GLN A 177 2.46 8.72 0.15
C GLN A 177 1.89 9.92 -0.63
N PHE A 178 2.76 10.81 -1.12
CA PHE A 178 2.33 12.00 -1.85
C PHE A 178 1.54 11.68 -3.13
N ASP A 179 1.84 10.57 -3.80
CA ASP A 179 1.07 10.12 -4.97
C ASP A 179 -0.40 9.80 -4.63
N TYR A 180 -0.67 9.34 -3.41
CA TYR A 180 -2.02 9.11 -2.90
C TYR A 180 -2.67 10.42 -2.44
N ASP A 181 -1.87 11.32 -1.86
CA ASP A 181 -2.35 12.58 -1.27
C ASP A 181 -2.40 13.76 -2.26
N ARG A 182 -2.02 13.56 -3.53
CA ARG A 182 -1.87 14.64 -4.52
C ARG A 182 -3.14 15.47 -4.74
N TYR A 183 -4.31 14.88 -4.51
CA TYR A 183 -5.59 15.59 -4.55
C TYR A 183 -5.66 16.76 -3.57
N LEU A 184 -4.89 16.71 -2.47
CA LEU A 184 -4.78 17.80 -1.50
C LEU A 184 -4.00 19.00 -2.03
N TYR A 185 -3.14 18.78 -3.03
CA TYR A 185 -2.21 19.78 -3.54
C TYR A 185 -2.62 20.32 -4.91
N GLN A 186 -3.88 20.16 -5.33
CA GLN A 186 -4.37 20.68 -6.63
C GLN A 186 -4.19 22.21 -6.79
N GLU A 187 -4.14 22.95 -5.68
CA GLU A 187 -3.88 24.40 -5.65
C GLU A 187 -2.37 24.73 -5.77
N PHE A 188 -1.50 23.72 -5.74
CA PHE A 188 -0.04 23.85 -5.79
C PHE A 188 0.53 23.05 -6.96
N LYS A 189 1.72 23.47 -7.41
CA LYS A 189 2.54 22.62 -8.26
C LYS A 189 3.16 21.48 -7.41
N PRO A 190 3.23 20.23 -7.88
CA PRO A 190 3.90 19.14 -7.16
C PRO A 190 5.32 19.50 -6.70
N GLU A 191 6.02 20.28 -7.51
CA GLU A 191 7.36 20.81 -7.24
C GLU A 191 7.44 21.64 -5.96
N ASN A 192 6.37 22.32 -5.57
CA ASN A 192 6.33 23.12 -4.34
C ASN A 192 6.39 22.22 -3.10
N TYR A 193 5.67 21.10 -3.11
CA TYR A 193 5.74 20.12 -2.03
C TYR A 193 7.11 19.45 -2.00
N LEU A 194 7.68 19.09 -3.16
CA LEU A 194 9.03 18.50 -3.22
C LEU A 194 10.11 19.40 -2.66
N ARG A 195 10.09 20.70 -2.98
CA ARG A 195 11.03 21.67 -2.40
C ARG A 195 10.97 21.64 -0.87
N PHE A 196 9.77 21.62 -0.31
CA PHE A 196 9.58 21.50 1.14
C PHE A 196 10.08 20.16 1.67
N LEU A 197 9.63 19.05 1.08
CA LEU A 197 10.01 17.71 1.50
C LEU A 197 11.53 17.57 1.53
N ILE A 198 12.22 17.83 0.42
CA ILE A 198 13.67 17.70 0.30
C ILE A 198 14.41 18.59 1.31
N TYR A 199 14.03 19.86 1.44
CA TYR A 199 14.62 20.75 2.43
C TYR A 199 14.51 20.18 3.86
N THR A 200 13.34 19.63 4.24
CA THR A 200 13.17 19.04 5.57
C THR A 200 14.00 17.78 5.81
N ARG A 201 14.39 17.06 4.76
CA ARG A 201 15.15 15.81 4.87
C ARG A 201 16.66 16.03 4.89
N VAL A 202 17.17 16.86 3.98
CA VAL A 202 18.62 16.99 3.77
C VAL A 202 19.17 18.37 4.11
N ARG A 203 18.31 19.34 4.46
CA ARG A 203 18.71 20.73 4.76
C ARG A 203 19.56 21.37 3.65
N ARG A 204 19.25 21.03 2.40
CA ARG A 204 19.74 21.66 1.18
C ARG A 204 18.53 22.11 0.35
N MET A 205 18.71 23.05 -0.56
CA MET A 205 17.65 23.54 -1.43
C MET A 205 17.85 23.02 -2.84
N LEU A 206 16.75 22.83 -3.56
CA LEU A 206 16.77 22.44 -4.96
C LEU A 206 17.20 23.62 -5.83
N ASP A 207 18.23 23.42 -6.64
CA ASP A 207 18.58 24.30 -7.75
C ASP A 207 17.52 24.20 -8.85
N TYR A 208 17.04 22.98 -9.10
CA TYR A 208 16.07 22.66 -10.12
C TYR A 208 15.08 21.61 -9.63
N VAL A 209 13.83 21.71 -10.11
CA VAL A 209 12.85 20.65 -9.97
C VAL A 209 11.82 20.73 -11.10
N LYS A 210 11.47 19.58 -11.67
CA LYS A 210 10.40 19.43 -12.65
C LYS A 210 9.74 18.07 -12.48
N SER A 211 8.42 18.04 -12.63
CA SER A 211 7.64 16.80 -12.59
C SER A 211 7.09 16.42 -13.97
N TYR A 212 7.03 15.12 -14.23
CA TYR A 212 6.45 14.50 -15.42
C TYR A 212 5.42 13.49 -14.96
N ASP A 213 4.15 13.68 -15.32
CA ASP A 213 3.06 12.79 -14.92
C ASP A 213 2.65 11.90 -16.10
N ALA A 214 2.69 10.59 -15.90
CA ALA A 214 2.29 9.63 -16.93
C ALA A 214 0.86 9.87 -17.45
N ARG A 215 -0.07 10.33 -16.60
CA ARG A 215 -1.47 10.59 -17.00
C ARG A 215 -1.63 11.87 -17.82
N ASP A 216 -0.68 12.80 -17.73
CA ASP A 216 -0.66 14.00 -18.56
C ASP A 216 0.08 13.76 -19.90
N ILE A 217 1.00 12.80 -19.92
CA ILE A 217 1.89 12.52 -21.06
C ILE A 217 1.34 11.41 -21.96
N ILE A 218 0.75 10.37 -21.36
CA ILE A 218 0.28 9.16 -22.04
C ILE A 218 -1.23 9.01 -21.78
N PRO A 219 -2.10 9.33 -22.76
CA PRO A 219 -3.55 9.28 -22.60
C PRO A 219 -4.08 7.93 -22.07
N GLU A 220 -3.48 6.83 -22.54
CA GLU A 220 -3.81 5.45 -22.18
C GLU A 220 -3.60 5.15 -20.69
N ALA A 221 -2.75 5.90 -19.99
CA ALA A 221 -2.49 5.73 -18.56
C ALA A 221 -3.76 5.87 -17.72
N THR A 222 -4.60 6.86 -18.03
CA THR A 222 -5.89 7.04 -17.33
C THR A 222 -6.86 5.91 -17.66
N GLU A 223 -6.84 5.40 -18.89
CA GLU A 223 -7.73 4.34 -19.35
C GLU A 223 -7.40 2.99 -18.71
N CYS A 224 -6.13 2.63 -18.58
CA CYS A 224 -5.71 1.36 -17.97
C CYS A 224 -5.59 1.43 -16.43
N GLY A 225 -5.64 2.63 -15.84
CA GLY A 225 -5.54 2.86 -14.39
C GLY A 225 -4.12 3.16 -13.91
N PHE A 226 -3.11 3.05 -14.79
CA PHE A 226 -1.71 3.33 -14.47
C PHE A 226 -1.50 4.75 -13.93
N SER A 227 -0.59 4.88 -12.97
CA SER A 227 -0.19 6.15 -12.37
C SER A 227 1.28 6.07 -12.00
N GLY A 228 2.07 6.96 -12.60
CA GLY A 228 3.47 7.15 -12.25
C GLY A 228 3.89 8.59 -12.49
N ILE A 229 4.84 9.08 -11.69
CA ILE A 229 5.35 10.44 -11.76
C ILE A 229 6.86 10.40 -11.66
N ALA A 230 7.55 11.15 -12.51
CA ALA A 230 8.98 11.32 -12.45
C ALA A 230 9.31 12.73 -11.96
N TYR A 231 10.21 12.81 -10.99
CA TYR A 231 10.64 14.06 -10.36
C TYR A 231 12.12 14.29 -10.62
N GLU A 232 12.41 15.06 -11.66
CA GLU A 232 13.76 15.48 -11.98
C GLU A 232 14.17 16.63 -11.07
N ILE A 233 15.29 16.49 -10.37
CA ILE A 233 15.81 17.47 -9.42
C ILE A 233 17.30 17.74 -9.67
N SER A 234 17.76 18.91 -9.24
CA SER A 234 19.18 19.22 -9.08
C SER A 234 19.44 19.79 -7.70
N ILE A 235 20.47 19.28 -7.02
CA ILE A 235 20.95 19.79 -5.73
C ILE A 235 22.48 19.84 -5.78
N ASP A 236 23.05 21.02 -5.56
CA ASP A 236 24.49 21.24 -5.58
C ASP A 236 25.13 20.78 -6.91
N GLY A 237 24.39 20.93 -8.02
CA GLY A 237 24.78 20.50 -9.36
C GLY A 237 24.65 18.99 -9.64
N LEU A 238 24.29 18.16 -8.66
CA LEU A 238 23.97 16.74 -8.86
C LEU A 238 22.54 16.60 -9.35
N LYS A 239 22.34 15.83 -10.44
CA LYS A 239 21.04 15.61 -11.06
C LYS A 239 20.53 14.22 -10.76
N GLU A 240 19.31 14.16 -10.26
CA GLU A 240 18.63 12.90 -9.92
C GLU A 240 17.18 12.96 -10.41
N CYS A 241 16.61 11.82 -10.78
CA CYS A 241 15.21 11.67 -11.13
C CYS A 241 14.60 10.57 -10.30
N TYR A 242 13.56 10.89 -9.52
CA TYR A 242 12.83 9.93 -8.71
C TYR A 242 11.54 9.57 -9.43
N VAL A 243 11.44 8.34 -9.93
CA VAL A 243 10.25 7.84 -10.62
C VAL A 243 9.42 7.03 -9.64
N THR A 244 8.23 7.53 -9.28
CA THR A 244 7.30 6.84 -8.40
C THR A 244 6.23 6.12 -9.21
N PHE A 245 5.93 4.88 -8.82
CA PHE A 245 4.80 4.12 -9.33
C PHE A 245 3.80 3.86 -8.20
N LYS A 246 2.53 4.14 -8.47
CA LYS A 246 1.47 3.97 -7.50
C LYS A 246 1.05 2.51 -7.39
N GLY A 247 0.81 2.04 -6.17
CA GLY A 247 0.25 0.70 -5.89
C GLY A 247 -1.28 0.65 -5.90
N THR A 248 -1.81 -0.57 -5.80
CA THR A 248 -3.25 -0.84 -5.71
C THR A 248 -3.79 -0.46 -4.34
N GLU A 249 -4.34 0.75 -4.21
CA GLU A 249 -5.10 1.15 -3.02
C GLU A 249 -6.37 1.90 -3.39
N VAL A 250 -7.38 1.78 -2.53
CA VAL A 250 -8.64 2.50 -2.68
C VAL A 250 -8.38 4.00 -2.47
N ASN A 251 -8.16 4.73 -3.56
CA ASN A 251 -8.02 6.18 -3.49
C ASN A 251 -9.39 6.84 -3.30
N VAL A 252 -9.71 7.22 -2.07
CA VAL A 252 -10.91 7.98 -1.76
C VAL A 252 -10.54 9.45 -1.69
N ASP A 253 -10.80 10.19 -2.77
CA ASP A 253 -10.67 11.65 -2.76
C ASP A 253 -11.73 12.27 -1.84
N TYR A 254 -11.37 12.57 -0.60
CA TYR A 254 -12.29 13.10 0.40
C TYR A 254 -12.75 14.54 0.14
N THR A 255 -12.15 15.25 -0.84
CA THR A 255 -12.62 16.59 -1.27
C THR A 255 -13.88 16.50 -2.13
N VAL A 256 -14.12 15.36 -2.79
CA VAL A 256 -15.36 15.12 -3.54
C VAL A 256 -16.52 14.94 -2.57
N SER A 257 -17.48 15.87 -2.59
CA SER A 257 -18.64 15.87 -1.68
C SER A 257 -19.55 14.65 -1.85
N SER A 258 -19.64 14.09 -3.07
CA SER A 258 -20.51 12.96 -3.37
C SER A 258 -19.87 11.62 -3.00
N ARG A 259 -20.41 10.98 -1.96
CA ARG A 259 -20.01 9.63 -1.53
C ARG A 259 -20.16 8.57 -2.64
N SER A 260 -21.20 8.67 -3.48
CA SER A 260 -21.43 7.72 -4.57
C SER A 260 -20.38 7.82 -5.68
N LYS A 261 -20.01 9.04 -6.07
CA LYS A 261 -18.96 9.27 -7.08
C LYS A 261 -17.58 8.79 -6.58
N ARG A 262 -17.25 9.04 -5.31
CA ARG A 262 -16.03 8.52 -4.68
C ARG A 262 -15.96 7.00 -4.75
N PHE A 263 -17.06 6.35 -4.39
CA PHE A 263 -17.16 4.89 -4.39
C PHE A 263 -17.07 4.29 -5.78
N GLU A 264 -17.68 4.93 -6.78
CA GLU A 264 -17.65 4.47 -8.17
C GLU A 264 -16.25 4.50 -8.78
N LYS A 265 -15.54 5.63 -8.64
CA LYS A 265 -14.16 5.77 -9.13
C LYS A 265 -13.23 4.76 -8.45
N ALA A 266 -13.33 4.65 -7.13
CA ALA A 266 -12.47 3.76 -6.35
C ALA A 266 -12.63 2.28 -6.74
N ILE A 267 -13.87 1.80 -6.97
CA ILE A 267 -14.10 0.41 -7.40
C ILE A 267 -13.50 0.13 -8.78
N LEU A 268 -13.69 1.04 -9.73
CA LEU A 268 -13.24 0.82 -11.10
C LEU A 268 -11.71 0.84 -11.20
N GLU A 269 -11.04 1.78 -10.53
CA GLU A 269 -9.58 1.84 -10.45
C GLU A 269 -9.04 0.57 -9.77
N THR A 270 -9.59 0.21 -8.60
CA THR A 270 -9.21 -1.03 -7.89
C THR A 270 -9.41 -2.27 -8.76
N TYR A 271 -10.50 -2.37 -9.51
CA TYR A 271 -10.76 -3.50 -10.40
C TYR A 271 -9.69 -3.63 -11.49
N LYS A 272 -9.31 -2.52 -12.16
CA LYS A 272 -8.29 -2.54 -13.22
C LYS A 272 -6.93 -2.96 -12.70
N ASP A 273 -6.55 -2.44 -11.53
CA ASP A 273 -5.29 -2.84 -10.89
C ASP A 273 -5.28 -4.31 -10.51
N TRP A 274 -6.40 -4.83 -9.99
CA TRP A 274 -6.52 -6.26 -9.68
C TRP A 274 -6.57 -7.14 -10.93
N ASP A 275 -7.14 -6.66 -12.03
CA ASP A 275 -7.10 -7.36 -13.32
C ASP A 275 -5.67 -7.51 -13.81
N TYR A 276 -4.86 -6.44 -13.71
CA TYR A 276 -3.43 -6.53 -13.97
C TYR A 276 -2.72 -7.46 -12.97
N ASN A 277 -2.91 -7.30 -11.66
CA ASN A 277 -2.29 -8.15 -10.64
C ASN A 277 -2.58 -9.64 -10.89
N VAL A 278 -3.81 -9.99 -11.24
CA VAL A 278 -4.17 -11.39 -11.50
C VAL A 278 -3.51 -11.90 -12.79
N ASN A 279 -3.62 -11.18 -13.90
CA ASN A 279 -3.07 -11.65 -15.16
C ASN A 279 -1.52 -11.65 -15.13
N ALA A 280 -0.91 -10.52 -14.79
CA ALA A 280 0.53 -10.32 -14.85
C ALA A 280 1.29 -10.99 -13.70
N ILE A 281 0.81 -10.88 -12.45
CA ILE A 281 1.56 -11.31 -11.26
C ILE A 281 1.14 -12.72 -10.83
N LEU A 282 -0.16 -12.96 -10.66
CA LEU A 282 -0.66 -14.23 -10.15
C LEU A 282 -0.51 -15.35 -11.18
N VAL A 283 -0.88 -15.10 -12.43
CA VAL A 283 -0.90 -16.11 -13.50
C VAL A 283 0.36 -16.05 -14.37
N GLY A 284 0.86 -14.85 -14.65
CA GLY A 284 1.95 -14.61 -15.60
C GLY A 284 1.50 -14.65 -17.06
N SER A 285 0.26 -14.24 -17.34
CA SER A 285 -0.32 -14.18 -18.67
C SER A 285 -0.11 -12.83 -19.36
N ASP A 286 -0.24 -12.81 -20.69
CA ASP A 286 -0.17 -11.63 -21.56
C ASP A 286 -1.54 -11.03 -21.90
N LYS A 287 -2.62 -11.50 -21.23
CA LYS A 287 -4.00 -11.10 -21.54
C LYS A 287 -4.31 -9.63 -21.26
N ASN A 288 -3.59 -9.01 -20.31
CA ASN A 288 -3.70 -7.59 -20.03
C ASN A 288 -2.32 -7.00 -19.70
N LEU A 289 -1.67 -6.46 -20.73
CA LEU A 289 -0.37 -5.78 -20.63
C LEU A 289 -0.47 -4.26 -20.64
N SER A 290 -1.69 -3.70 -20.63
CA SER A 290 -1.92 -2.27 -20.86
C SER A 290 -1.15 -1.38 -19.87
N GLN A 291 -1.20 -1.69 -18.57
CA GLN A 291 -0.44 -0.92 -17.57
C GLN A 291 1.08 -1.09 -17.75
N LEU A 292 1.56 -2.30 -18.08
CA LEU A 292 2.98 -2.53 -18.30
C LEU A 292 3.52 -1.79 -19.52
N ASN A 293 2.77 -1.77 -20.62
CA ASN A 293 3.14 -1.04 -21.83
C ASN A 293 3.22 0.46 -21.56
N VAL A 294 2.20 1.03 -20.90
CA VAL A 294 2.22 2.43 -20.49
C VAL A 294 3.40 2.73 -19.55
N ALA A 295 3.72 1.83 -18.62
CA ALA A 295 4.87 2.01 -17.73
C ALA A 295 6.20 2.07 -18.49
N ARG A 296 6.38 1.23 -19.52
CA ARG A 296 7.56 1.24 -20.40
C ARG A 296 7.60 2.50 -21.28
N ASP A 297 6.46 2.91 -21.82
CA ASP A 297 6.33 4.14 -22.61
C ASP A 297 6.70 5.37 -21.76
N PHE A 298 6.25 5.37 -20.50
CA PHE A 298 6.58 6.42 -19.55
C PHE A 298 8.07 6.44 -19.22
N MET A 299 8.69 5.29 -18.99
CA MET A 299 10.14 5.23 -18.74
C MET A 299 10.95 5.71 -19.94
N ARG A 300 10.59 5.31 -21.16
CA ARG A 300 11.24 5.82 -22.38
C ARG A 300 11.13 7.34 -22.48
N TYR A 301 9.93 7.87 -22.23
CA TYR A 301 9.73 9.31 -22.20
C TYR A 301 10.63 9.98 -21.15
N VAL A 302 10.72 9.42 -19.93
CA VAL A 302 11.57 9.96 -18.87
C VAL A 302 13.03 9.97 -19.31
N GLU A 303 13.56 8.84 -19.80
CA GLU A 303 14.94 8.71 -20.28
C GLU A 303 15.28 9.71 -21.39
N ASP A 304 14.34 9.95 -22.32
CA ASP A 304 14.51 10.89 -23.44
C ASP A 304 14.43 12.37 -23.03
N ASN A 305 13.78 12.69 -21.90
CA ASN A 305 13.45 14.07 -21.53
C ASN A 305 14.16 14.59 -20.29
N VAL A 306 14.72 13.73 -19.43
CA VAL A 306 15.58 14.17 -18.33
C VAL A 306 16.94 14.59 -18.85
N ALA A 307 17.62 15.48 -18.13
CA ALA A 307 18.94 15.92 -18.52
C ALA A 307 19.94 14.76 -18.59
N SER A 308 20.87 14.81 -19.54
CA SER A 308 21.98 13.85 -19.62
C SER A 308 22.74 13.72 -18.30
N GLN A 309 23.20 12.50 -17.99
CA GLN A 309 23.91 12.14 -16.75
C GLN A 309 23.07 12.24 -15.46
N THR A 310 21.74 12.32 -15.58
CA THR A 310 20.83 12.24 -14.43
C THR A 310 20.76 10.80 -13.94
N LEU A 311 20.93 10.60 -12.63
CA LEU A 311 20.71 9.29 -12.00
C LEU A 311 19.20 9.05 -11.82
N ILE A 312 18.69 7.92 -12.29
CA ILE A 312 17.26 7.59 -12.27
C ILE A 312 17.00 6.52 -11.20
N TYR A 313 16.11 6.83 -10.25
CA TYR A 313 15.73 5.92 -9.16
C TYR A 313 14.26 5.54 -9.24
N GLY A 314 13.96 4.25 -9.18
CA GLY A 314 12.60 3.73 -9.15
C GLY A 314 12.07 3.57 -7.72
N LEU A 315 10.88 4.09 -7.43
CA LEU A 315 10.20 3.95 -6.14
C LEU A 315 8.80 3.38 -6.32
N GLY A 316 8.43 2.39 -5.51
CA GLY A 316 7.10 1.80 -5.62
C GLY A 316 6.57 1.14 -4.36
N HIS A 317 5.26 1.20 -4.16
CA HIS A 317 4.55 0.47 -3.12
C HIS A 317 3.62 -0.58 -3.75
N SER A 318 3.52 -1.79 -3.19
CA SER A 318 2.57 -2.82 -3.67
C SER A 318 2.74 -3.10 -5.18
N LEU A 319 1.70 -2.92 -6.01
CA LEU A 319 1.78 -2.98 -7.48
C LEU A 319 2.82 -2.00 -8.07
N GLY A 320 2.99 -0.82 -7.49
CA GLY A 320 4.04 0.11 -7.92
C GLY A 320 5.44 -0.47 -7.74
N GLY A 321 5.66 -1.22 -6.66
CA GLY A 321 6.91 -1.94 -6.42
C GLY A 321 7.12 -3.10 -7.39
N HIS A 322 6.03 -3.75 -7.86
CA HIS A 322 6.11 -4.70 -8.95
C HIS A 322 6.60 -4.05 -10.26
N PHE A 323 6.13 -2.84 -10.60
CA PHE A 323 6.62 -2.12 -11.78
C PHE A 323 8.10 -1.77 -11.68
N VAL A 324 8.58 -1.27 -10.53
CA VAL A 324 10.02 -1.02 -10.32
C VAL A 324 10.83 -2.28 -10.62
N GLN A 325 10.46 -3.42 -10.02
CA GLN A 325 11.20 -4.67 -10.20
C GLN A 325 11.10 -5.21 -11.63
N THR A 326 9.91 -5.15 -12.23
CA THR A 326 9.64 -5.71 -13.56
C THR A 326 10.35 -4.90 -14.65
N LEU A 327 10.27 -3.57 -14.59
CA LEU A 327 10.96 -2.68 -15.52
C LEU A 327 12.48 -2.76 -15.35
N GLN A 328 12.97 -2.85 -14.12
CA GLN A 328 14.40 -3.03 -13.89
C GLN A 328 14.91 -4.36 -14.43
N LEU A 329 14.19 -5.47 -14.23
CA LEU A 329 14.58 -6.77 -14.78
C LEU A 329 14.62 -6.75 -16.31
N MET A 330 13.57 -6.20 -16.93
CA MET A 330 13.45 -6.19 -18.38
C MET A 330 14.41 -5.19 -19.01
N ASP A 331 14.33 -3.92 -18.62
CA ASP A 331 14.88 -2.80 -19.38
C ASP A 331 16.07 -2.12 -18.67
N TYR A 332 16.39 -2.50 -17.42
CA TYR A 332 17.54 -1.99 -16.65
C TYR A 332 17.60 -0.45 -16.59
N CYS A 333 16.42 0.18 -16.41
CA CYS A 333 16.22 1.63 -16.55
C CYS A 333 16.48 2.46 -15.28
N PHE A 334 16.83 1.84 -14.15
CA PHE A 334 17.15 2.53 -12.90
C PHE A 334 18.59 2.28 -12.46
N ASP A 335 19.27 3.33 -12.00
CA ASP A 335 20.56 3.27 -11.31
C ASP A 335 20.44 2.69 -9.89
N GLY A 336 19.24 2.72 -9.33
CA GLY A 336 18.89 2.14 -8.04
C GLY A 336 17.40 2.27 -7.77
N GLY A 337 16.93 1.68 -6.67
CA GLY A 337 15.49 1.72 -6.42
C GLY A 337 15.08 1.22 -5.05
N TYR A 338 13.83 1.52 -4.74
CA TYR A 338 13.22 1.18 -3.47
C TYR A 338 11.80 0.68 -3.68
N THR A 339 11.48 -0.44 -3.07
CA THR A 339 10.10 -0.93 -3.02
C THR A 339 9.66 -1.20 -1.59
N LEU A 340 8.38 -0.95 -1.30
CA LEU A 340 7.75 -1.24 -0.01
C LEU A 340 6.58 -2.20 -0.21
N ASN A 341 6.57 -3.32 0.53
CA ASN A 341 5.51 -4.35 0.47
C ASN A 341 5.11 -4.69 -0.98
N SER A 342 6.11 -4.83 -1.85
CA SER A 342 5.92 -4.95 -3.30
C SER A 342 5.42 -6.33 -3.70
N ALA A 343 4.63 -6.40 -4.77
CA ALA A 343 4.32 -7.68 -5.39
C ALA A 343 5.52 -8.18 -6.24
N PRO A 344 5.70 -9.51 -6.39
CA PRO A 344 6.84 -10.10 -7.10
C PRO A 344 6.81 -9.87 -8.60
N VAL A 345 7.93 -10.17 -9.27
CA VAL A 345 7.98 -10.37 -10.71
C VAL A 345 7.55 -11.80 -11.04
N ASN A 346 6.72 -12.00 -12.07
CA ASN A 346 6.38 -13.32 -12.59
C ASN A 346 7.16 -13.61 -13.88
N LEU A 347 8.01 -14.62 -13.88
CA LEU A 347 8.91 -14.94 -14.98
C LEU A 347 8.19 -15.42 -16.25
N LYS A 348 6.98 -15.99 -16.14
CA LYS A 348 6.17 -16.34 -17.32
C LYS A 348 5.76 -15.09 -18.09
N LEU A 349 5.32 -14.06 -17.38
CA LEU A 349 5.02 -12.75 -17.98
C LEU A 349 6.26 -12.20 -18.69
N ILE A 350 7.43 -12.24 -18.03
CA ILE A 350 8.67 -11.74 -18.63
C ILE A 350 9.03 -12.51 -19.89
N GLN A 351 8.88 -13.84 -19.91
CA GLN A 351 9.13 -14.62 -21.11
C GLN A 351 8.17 -14.26 -22.25
N HIS A 352 6.90 -13.97 -21.96
CA HIS A 352 5.94 -13.51 -22.97
C HIS A 352 6.29 -12.14 -23.53
N VAL A 353 6.69 -11.20 -22.67
CA VAL A 353 6.89 -9.79 -23.04
C VAL A 353 8.30 -9.51 -23.58
N LYS A 354 9.31 -10.19 -23.05
CA LYS A 354 10.72 -10.05 -23.43
C LYS A 354 11.40 -11.43 -23.51
N PRO A 355 10.99 -12.30 -24.46
CA PRO A 355 11.52 -13.67 -24.57
C PRO A 355 13.04 -13.70 -24.80
N THR A 356 13.60 -12.67 -25.41
CA THR A 356 15.03 -12.55 -25.69
C THR A 356 15.86 -12.04 -24.51
N LEU A 357 15.24 -11.77 -23.34
CA LEU A 357 15.98 -11.34 -22.14
C LEU A 357 17.00 -12.41 -21.71
N PHE A 358 16.64 -13.68 -21.86
CA PHE A 358 17.49 -14.83 -21.56
C PHE A 358 17.62 -15.74 -22.76
N SER A 359 18.72 -16.50 -22.83
CA SER A 359 18.83 -17.63 -23.74
C SER A 359 17.87 -18.76 -23.32
N ASP A 360 17.49 -19.63 -24.25
CA ASP A 360 16.60 -20.77 -23.99
C ASP A 360 17.10 -21.66 -22.84
N ASP A 361 18.42 -21.85 -22.73
CA ASP A 361 19.02 -22.65 -21.66
C ASP A 361 18.89 -21.97 -20.29
N VAL A 362 19.03 -20.65 -20.25
CA VAL A 362 18.83 -19.87 -19.02
C VAL A 362 17.35 -19.87 -18.64
N TRP A 363 16.43 -19.71 -19.60
CA TRP A 363 14.98 -19.84 -19.34
C TRP A 363 14.63 -21.20 -18.74
N LYS A 364 15.11 -22.29 -19.34
CA LYS A 364 14.90 -23.65 -18.81
C LYS A 364 15.42 -23.80 -17.38
N LYS A 365 16.62 -23.29 -17.09
CA LYS A 365 17.22 -23.34 -15.74
C LYS A 365 16.44 -22.53 -14.72
N ILE A 366 16.12 -21.27 -15.04
CA ILE A 366 15.35 -20.38 -14.16
C ILE A 366 13.96 -20.97 -13.88
N PHE A 367 13.27 -21.48 -14.89
CA PHE A 367 11.98 -22.13 -14.68
C PHE A 367 12.12 -23.41 -13.88
N ALA A 368 13.13 -24.26 -14.09
CA ALA A 368 13.33 -25.44 -13.24
C ALA A 368 13.54 -25.05 -11.75
N LEU A 369 14.30 -23.98 -11.48
CA LEU A 369 14.53 -23.47 -10.13
C LEU A 369 13.25 -22.91 -9.48
N THR A 370 12.40 -22.26 -10.26
CA THR A 370 11.20 -21.55 -9.77
C THR A 370 9.88 -22.32 -9.98
N ASN A 371 9.93 -23.48 -10.64
CA ASN A 371 8.80 -24.38 -10.80
C ASN A 371 8.50 -25.12 -9.49
N ASP A 372 7.28 -25.64 -9.39
CA ASP A 372 6.71 -26.22 -8.19
C ASP A 372 6.51 -27.73 -8.22
N ASP A 373 7.23 -28.43 -9.10
CA ASP A 373 7.22 -29.90 -9.20
C ASP A 373 7.83 -30.59 -7.97
N ASP A 374 8.83 -29.99 -7.31
CA ASP A 374 9.57 -30.60 -6.17
C ASP A 374 8.94 -30.28 -4.80
N ASN A 375 7.67 -30.61 -4.57
CA ASN A 375 6.97 -30.32 -3.30
C ASN A 375 7.22 -28.85 -2.81
N VAL A 376 7.22 -28.56 -1.51
CA VAL A 376 7.33 -27.18 -1.02
C VAL A 376 8.73 -26.62 -1.28
N LYS A 377 8.89 -25.78 -2.31
CA LYS A 377 10.06 -24.91 -2.49
C LYS A 377 9.83 -23.59 -1.75
N PHE A 378 10.63 -23.36 -0.72
CA PHE A 378 10.75 -22.05 -0.08
C PHE A 378 11.82 -21.25 -0.82
N ILE A 379 11.63 -19.94 -0.95
CA ILE A 379 12.71 -19.10 -1.46
C ILE A 379 13.74 -18.93 -0.35
N THR A 380 14.75 -19.81 -0.36
CA THR A 380 15.89 -19.73 0.55
C THR A 380 16.98 -18.81 0.00
N PRO A 381 17.88 -18.29 0.85
CA PRO A 381 19.05 -17.52 0.38
C PRO A 381 19.87 -18.26 -0.69
N GLU A 382 19.99 -19.58 -0.59
CA GLU A 382 20.68 -20.41 -1.57
C GLU A 382 19.95 -20.46 -2.91
N LEU A 383 18.61 -20.58 -2.90
CA LEU A 383 17.80 -20.53 -4.11
C LEU A 383 17.91 -19.14 -4.77
N CYS A 384 17.86 -18.07 -3.98
CA CYS A 384 18.09 -16.70 -4.46
C CYS A 384 19.45 -16.55 -5.13
N GLN A 385 20.52 -17.04 -4.52
CA GLN A 385 21.85 -16.95 -5.10
C GLN A 385 21.94 -17.71 -6.43
N GLN A 386 21.27 -18.86 -6.55
CA GLN A 386 21.21 -19.61 -7.81
C GLN A 386 20.46 -18.83 -8.89
N ILE A 387 19.32 -18.23 -8.56
CA ILE A 387 18.54 -17.39 -9.48
C ILE A 387 19.36 -16.17 -9.90
N ASN A 388 19.97 -15.45 -8.95
CA ASN A 388 20.74 -14.23 -9.20
C ASN A 388 21.91 -14.45 -10.15
N ARG A 389 22.57 -15.61 -10.12
CA ARG A 389 23.64 -15.98 -11.06
C ARG A 389 23.17 -16.17 -12.50
N LEU A 390 21.87 -16.34 -12.71
CA LEU A 390 21.26 -16.52 -14.03
C LEU A 390 20.67 -15.21 -14.56
N LEU A 391 20.53 -14.18 -13.73
CA LEU A 391 20.02 -12.88 -14.15
C LEU A 391 21.07 -12.12 -15.01
N PRO A 392 20.64 -11.19 -15.88
CA PRO A 392 21.53 -10.60 -16.88
C PRO A 392 22.42 -9.48 -16.32
N HIS A 393 22.04 -8.92 -15.18
CA HIS A 393 22.71 -7.79 -14.54
C HIS A 393 22.80 -7.97 -13.03
N ASP A 394 23.64 -7.15 -12.40
CA ASP A 394 23.60 -6.96 -10.95
C ASP A 394 22.48 -5.98 -10.59
N TYR A 395 21.61 -6.41 -9.67
CA TYR A 395 20.46 -5.67 -9.19
C TYR A 395 20.62 -5.21 -7.73
N SER A 396 21.84 -5.26 -7.17
CA SER A 396 22.11 -4.95 -5.76
C SER A 396 21.65 -3.55 -5.31
N GLN A 397 21.44 -2.62 -6.25
CA GLN A 397 20.96 -1.26 -5.97
C GLN A 397 19.44 -1.15 -5.81
N ILE A 398 18.69 -2.23 -6.06
CA ILE A 398 17.26 -2.32 -5.76
C ILE A 398 17.08 -2.86 -4.34
N ILE A 399 16.40 -2.10 -3.49
CA ILE A 399 16.09 -2.48 -2.11
C ILE A 399 14.59 -2.75 -2.00
N ASN A 400 14.23 -3.98 -1.64
CA ASN A 400 12.84 -4.37 -1.38
C ASN A 400 12.61 -4.47 0.14
N GLU A 401 11.99 -3.46 0.72
CA GLU A 401 11.57 -3.47 2.12
C GLU A 401 10.20 -4.11 2.27
N VAL A 402 10.07 -5.04 3.21
CA VAL A 402 8.81 -5.73 3.43
C VAL A 402 8.58 -6.08 4.88
N PHE A 403 7.32 -6.02 5.31
CA PHE A 403 6.89 -6.70 6.51
C PHE A 403 6.75 -8.21 6.20
N GLU A 404 7.46 -9.08 6.93
CA GLU A 404 7.57 -10.53 6.66
C GLU A 404 6.21 -11.22 6.47
N GLN A 405 5.20 -10.77 7.22
CA GLN A 405 3.86 -11.36 7.17
C GLN A 405 2.84 -10.49 6.42
N ASP A 406 3.32 -9.58 5.56
CA ASP A 406 2.49 -8.80 4.65
C ASP A 406 1.71 -9.70 3.68
N MET A 407 0.53 -9.26 3.27
CA MET A 407 -0.32 -10.05 2.39
C MET A 407 0.29 -10.33 1.02
N THR A 408 1.16 -9.45 0.50
CA THR A 408 1.84 -9.65 -0.79
C THR A 408 2.86 -10.78 -0.76
N GLN A 409 3.33 -11.19 0.44
CA GLN A 409 4.28 -12.29 0.57
C GLN A 409 3.72 -13.62 0.06
N VAL A 410 2.39 -13.80 0.07
CA VAL A 410 1.75 -14.97 -0.55
C VAL A 410 2.11 -15.09 -2.04
N PHE A 411 2.28 -13.98 -2.76
CA PHE A 411 2.60 -14.03 -4.18
C PHE A 411 4.05 -14.46 -4.44
N TYR A 412 4.98 -14.17 -3.53
CA TYR A 412 6.37 -14.66 -3.63
C TYR A 412 6.47 -16.18 -3.41
N GLU A 413 5.45 -16.79 -2.81
CA GLU A 413 5.39 -18.24 -2.58
C GLU A 413 4.70 -18.99 -3.73
N LEU A 414 4.39 -18.30 -4.82
CA LEU A 414 3.80 -18.88 -6.03
C LEU A 414 4.89 -19.32 -7.02
N PRO A 415 4.59 -20.30 -7.90
CA PRO A 415 5.54 -20.75 -8.89
C PRO A 415 5.94 -19.62 -9.84
N PHE A 416 7.18 -19.66 -10.32
CA PHE A 416 7.74 -18.71 -11.30
C PHE A 416 7.80 -17.25 -10.85
N THR A 417 7.60 -16.97 -9.56
CA THR A 417 7.75 -15.62 -9.02
C THR A 417 9.11 -15.42 -8.37
N ILE A 418 9.67 -14.23 -8.52
CA ILE A 418 10.96 -13.82 -7.93
C ILE A 418 10.89 -12.37 -7.44
N TRP A 419 11.81 -11.99 -6.55
CA TRP A 419 12.23 -10.60 -6.41
C TRP A 419 13.58 -10.41 -7.10
N ILE A 420 13.94 -9.16 -7.38
CA ILE A 420 15.28 -8.78 -7.82
C ILE A 420 15.91 -7.79 -6.85
N GLY A 421 17.23 -7.86 -6.69
CA GLY A 421 17.97 -7.02 -5.75
C GLY A 421 17.93 -7.53 -4.31
N GLN A 422 18.13 -6.63 -3.35
CA GLN A 422 18.20 -6.95 -1.92
C GLN A 422 16.79 -7.06 -1.32
N LYS A 423 16.57 -8.02 -0.41
CA LYS A 423 15.33 -8.11 0.36
C LYS A 423 15.60 -7.78 1.82
N TRP A 424 14.90 -6.77 2.34
CA TRP A 424 15.03 -6.31 3.72
C TRP A 424 13.71 -6.60 4.44
N GLU A 425 13.70 -7.65 5.25
CA GLU A 425 12.51 -8.14 5.92
C GLU A 425 12.43 -7.63 7.36
N TYR A 426 11.31 -7.01 7.70
CA TYR A 426 11.03 -6.52 9.04
C TYR A 426 10.07 -7.45 9.76
N ASN A 427 10.44 -7.84 11.00
CA ASN A 427 9.63 -8.65 11.89
C ASN A 427 9.34 -7.92 13.22
N LEU A 428 8.18 -8.19 13.80
CA LEU A 428 7.84 -7.85 15.18
C LEU A 428 8.02 -9.09 16.07
N SER A 429 9.24 -9.34 16.55
CA SER A 429 9.62 -10.54 17.34
C SER A 429 8.70 -10.92 18.52
N ASN A 430 7.94 -9.97 19.07
CA ASN A 430 7.00 -10.15 20.18
C ASN A 430 5.52 -10.11 19.77
N TRP A 431 5.22 -10.18 18.49
CA TRP A 431 3.86 -10.10 17.96
C TRP A 431 3.62 -11.25 16.99
N LYS A 432 2.50 -11.96 17.20
CA LYS A 432 2.12 -13.10 16.37
C LYS A 432 0.99 -12.70 15.44
N TYR A 433 1.32 -12.38 14.19
CA TYR A 433 0.33 -12.24 13.15
C TYR A 433 -0.11 -13.64 12.69
N PRO A 434 -1.42 -13.93 12.62
CA PRO A 434 -1.93 -15.26 12.27
C PRO A 434 -1.81 -15.54 10.78
N PHE A 435 -1.67 -14.50 9.94
CA PHE A 435 -1.59 -14.67 8.50
C PHE A 435 -0.43 -15.60 8.14
N LYS A 436 -0.76 -16.69 7.44
CA LYS A 436 0.20 -17.61 6.86
C LYS A 436 0.44 -17.13 5.44
N ASN A 437 1.64 -16.63 5.19
CA ASN A 437 2.12 -16.24 3.87
C ASN A 437 2.51 -17.43 2.99
N HIS A 438 2.78 -18.62 3.57
CA HIS A 438 3.11 -19.84 2.82
C HIS A 438 1.87 -20.72 2.56
N PRO A 439 1.14 -20.55 1.43
CA PRO A 439 -0.01 -21.41 1.11
C PRO A 439 0.39 -22.89 0.97
N ARG A 440 1.64 -23.17 0.61
CA ARG A 440 2.20 -24.52 0.41
C ARG A 440 2.29 -25.38 1.67
N ALA A 441 2.20 -24.77 2.85
CA ALA A 441 2.04 -25.52 4.09
C ALA A 441 0.68 -26.25 4.17
N TYR A 442 -0.26 -25.93 3.27
CA TYR A 442 -1.62 -26.45 3.25
C TYR A 442 -2.08 -26.93 1.87
N LEU A 443 -1.54 -26.34 0.79
CA LEU A 443 -1.95 -26.59 -0.59
C LEU A 443 -0.83 -27.26 -1.39
N ASN A 444 -1.15 -28.30 -2.15
CA ASN A 444 -0.26 -28.90 -3.15
C ASN A 444 -0.21 -28.06 -4.45
N SER A 445 0.65 -28.48 -5.38
CA SER A 445 0.82 -27.81 -6.68
C SER A 445 -0.48 -27.67 -7.47
N GLY A 446 -1.18 -28.78 -7.69
CA GLY A 446 -2.46 -28.75 -8.40
C GLY A 446 -3.49 -27.84 -7.72
N GLU A 447 -3.50 -27.79 -6.39
CA GLU A 447 -4.34 -26.91 -5.59
C GLU A 447 -4.00 -25.42 -5.80
N VAL A 448 -2.72 -25.06 -5.84
CA VAL A 448 -2.27 -23.68 -6.11
C VAL A 448 -2.60 -23.26 -7.55
N HIS A 449 -2.35 -24.11 -8.54
CA HIS A 449 -2.68 -23.84 -9.94
C HIS A 449 -4.20 -23.70 -10.17
N ALA A 450 -5.02 -24.51 -9.49
CA ALA A 450 -6.47 -24.37 -9.53
C ALA A 450 -6.96 -23.05 -8.92
N TYR A 451 -6.32 -22.58 -7.84
CA TYR A 451 -6.57 -21.26 -7.27
C TYR A 451 -6.22 -20.14 -8.27
N GLN A 452 -5.06 -20.19 -8.91
CA GLN A 452 -4.66 -19.21 -9.93
C GLN A 452 -5.68 -19.16 -11.08
N ASN A 453 -6.09 -20.32 -11.61
CA ASN A 453 -7.08 -20.45 -12.67
C ASN A 453 -8.48 -19.93 -12.24
N PHE A 454 -8.87 -20.11 -10.97
CA PHE A 454 -10.12 -19.54 -10.48
C PHE A 454 -10.15 -18.02 -10.60
N PHE A 455 -9.07 -17.34 -10.19
CA PHE A 455 -8.97 -15.88 -10.30
C PHE A 455 -8.85 -15.43 -11.76
N GLU A 456 -8.06 -16.13 -12.58
CA GLU A 456 -7.98 -15.88 -14.01
C GLU A 456 -9.37 -15.89 -14.68
N GLN A 457 -10.18 -16.92 -14.39
CA GLN A 457 -11.53 -17.04 -14.91
C GLN A 457 -12.49 -15.98 -14.37
N LEU A 458 -12.34 -15.57 -13.10
CA LEU A 458 -13.12 -14.47 -12.53
C LEU A 458 -12.86 -13.19 -13.32
N PHE A 459 -11.59 -12.82 -13.50
CA PHE A 459 -11.24 -11.57 -14.18
C PHE A 459 -11.54 -11.62 -15.67
N ALA A 460 -11.38 -12.77 -16.32
CA ALA A 460 -11.88 -12.98 -17.68
C ALA A 460 -13.42 -12.78 -17.76
N TYR A 461 -14.18 -13.26 -16.78
CA TYR A 461 -15.64 -13.05 -16.70
C TYR A 461 -16.01 -11.57 -16.46
N LEU A 462 -15.16 -10.84 -15.72
CA LEU A 462 -15.38 -9.43 -15.42
C LEU A 462 -14.95 -8.48 -16.54
N SER A 463 -14.11 -8.92 -17.49
CA SER A 463 -13.55 -8.10 -18.59
C SER A 463 -14.57 -7.27 -19.38
N SER A 464 -15.80 -7.75 -19.51
CA SER A 464 -16.91 -7.04 -20.17
C SER A 464 -17.60 -5.96 -19.31
N SER A 465 -17.21 -5.82 -18.04
CA SER A 465 -17.84 -4.91 -17.08
C SER A 465 -17.31 -3.48 -17.25
N LYS A 466 -18.17 -2.55 -17.68
CA LYS A 466 -17.80 -1.15 -17.95
C LYS A 466 -18.08 -0.20 -16.79
N THR A 467 -18.82 -0.66 -15.77
CA THR A 467 -19.25 0.16 -14.62
C THR A 467 -19.04 -0.56 -13.30
N SER A 468 -18.85 0.19 -12.21
CA SER A 468 -18.67 -0.35 -10.85
C SER A 468 -19.80 -1.30 -10.44
N ARG A 469 -21.05 -0.96 -10.79
CA ARG A 469 -22.23 -1.80 -10.54
C ARG A 469 -22.17 -3.12 -11.30
N GLN A 470 -21.71 -3.11 -12.55
CA GLN A 470 -21.53 -4.33 -13.34
C GLN A 470 -20.44 -5.21 -12.72
N VAL A 471 -19.28 -4.63 -12.35
CA VAL A 471 -18.19 -5.37 -11.69
C VAL A 471 -18.70 -6.08 -10.45
N LEU A 472 -19.40 -5.38 -9.54
CA LEU A 472 -19.96 -5.98 -8.32
C LEU A 472 -21.00 -7.07 -8.63
N ARG A 473 -21.96 -6.78 -9.51
CA ARG A 473 -23.04 -7.72 -9.87
C ARG A 473 -22.47 -8.99 -10.51
N ASN A 474 -21.53 -8.84 -11.45
CA ASN A 474 -20.93 -9.92 -12.20
C ASN A 474 -20.00 -10.75 -11.30
N SER A 475 -19.28 -10.13 -10.36
CA SER A 475 -18.48 -10.84 -9.34
C SER A 475 -19.37 -11.77 -8.50
N VAL A 476 -20.51 -11.25 -8.01
CA VAL A 476 -21.47 -12.05 -7.25
C VAL A 476 -22.07 -13.17 -8.11
N SER A 477 -22.37 -12.90 -9.38
CA SER A 477 -22.87 -13.90 -10.32
C SER A 477 -21.86 -15.04 -10.52
N PHE A 478 -20.60 -14.70 -10.79
CA PHE A 478 -19.52 -15.68 -10.97
C PHE A 478 -19.34 -16.55 -9.73
N ILE A 479 -19.26 -15.93 -8.54
CA ILE A 479 -19.14 -16.66 -7.27
C ILE A 479 -20.31 -17.63 -7.10
N ARG A 480 -21.56 -17.20 -7.36
CA ARG A 480 -22.74 -18.07 -7.27
C ARG A 480 -22.66 -19.27 -8.22
N LEU A 481 -22.21 -19.06 -9.47
CA LEU A 481 -22.04 -20.12 -10.45
C LEU A 481 -20.97 -21.13 -9.99
N ARG A 482 -19.83 -20.64 -9.50
CA ARG A 482 -18.73 -21.50 -9.01
C ARG A 482 -19.12 -22.25 -7.74
N THR A 483 -19.82 -21.63 -6.79
CA THR A 483 -20.37 -22.31 -5.61
C THR A 483 -21.34 -23.42 -6.00
N LYS A 484 -22.17 -23.21 -7.04
CA LYS A 484 -23.08 -24.26 -7.54
C LYS A 484 -22.30 -25.46 -8.10
N ILE A 485 -21.25 -25.22 -8.89
CA ILE A 485 -20.39 -26.28 -9.43
C ILE A 485 -19.69 -27.04 -8.29
N LEU A 486 -19.09 -26.30 -7.34
CA LEU A 486 -18.46 -26.90 -6.16
C LEU A 486 -19.43 -27.82 -5.42
N ARG A 487 -20.66 -27.36 -5.17
CA ARG A 487 -21.69 -28.15 -4.48
C ARG A 487 -22.07 -29.42 -5.24
N ASN A 488 -22.24 -29.33 -6.56
CA ASN A 488 -22.59 -30.48 -7.38
C ASN A 488 -21.47 -31.55 -7.40
N ASN A 489 -20.22 -31.12 -7.21
CA ASN A 489 -19.05 -31.99 -7.29
C ASN A 489 -18.42 -32.29 -5.92
N ILE A 490 -18.97 -31.81 -4.81
CA ILE A 490 -18.35 -31.97 -3.48
C ILE A 490 -18.25 -33.44 -3.02
N ASN A 491 -19.02 -34.34 -3.65
CA ASN A 491 -18.96 -35.78 -3.40
C ASN A 491 -17.71 -36.44 -3.99
N ASP A 492 -17.03 -35.78 -4.95
CA ASP A 492 -15.73 -36.23 -5.43
C ASP A 492 -14.67 -36.02 -4.32
N PRO A 493 -13.95 -37.07 -3.89
CA PRO A 493 -12.95 -36.98 -2.83
C PRO A 493 -11.87 -35.93 -3.08
N GLN A 494 -11.44 -35.74 -4.34
CA GLN A 494 -10.43 -34.74 -4.68
C GLN A 494 -10.97 -33.32 -4.49
N THR A 495 -12.17 -33.04 -4.99
CA THR A 495 -12.86 -31.75 -4.82
C THR A 495 -13.12 -31.43 -3.35
N ALA A 496 -13.56 -32.41 -2.56
CA ALA A 496 -13.78 -32.25 -1.12
C ALA A 496 -12.49 -31.90 -0.36
N LYS A 497 -11.40 -32.62 -0.68
CA LYS A 497 -10.07 -32.37 -0.12
C LYS A 497 -9.59 -30.96 -0.47
N TYR A 498 -9.64 -30.58 -1.75
CA TYR A 498 -9.25 -29.24 -2.24
C TYR A 498 -9.97 -28.13 -1.46
N PHE A 499 -11.31 -28.24 -1.35
CA PHE A 499 -12.10 -27.24 -0.64
C PHE A 499 -11.76 -27.16 0.85
N PHE A 500 -11.56 -28.30 1.50
CA PHE A 500 -11.17 -28.36 2.91
C PHE A 500 -9.80 -27.74 3.13
N ASP A 501 -8.79 -28.07 2.32
CA ASP A 501 -7.42 -27.60 2.49
C ASP A 501 -7.31 -26.09 2.26
N TYR A 502 -7.97 -25.57 1.23
CA TYR A 502 -8.06 -24.13 1.00
C TYR A 502 -8.80 -23.39 2.12
N SER A 503 -9.92 -23.95 2.58
CA SER A 503 -10.66 -23.36 3.71
C SER A 503 -9.84 -23.41 5.00
N ASN A 504 -9.05 -24.47 5.20
CA ASN A 504 -8.19 -24.63 6.36
C ASN A 504 -7.02 -23.65 6.31
N TYR A 505 -6.40 -23.44 5.15
CA TYR A 505 -5.41 -22.38 4.96
C TYR A 505 -5.99 -21.01 5.35
N LEU A 506 -7.16 -20.64 4.82
CA LEU A 506 -7.80 -19.37 5.15
C LEU A 506 -8.13 -19.25 6.65
N TYR A 507 -8.56 -20.34 7.29
CA TYR A 507 -8.78 -20.37 8.74
C TYR A 507 -7.47 -20.20 9.53
N GLN A 508 -6.40 -20.91 9.16
CA GLN A 508 -5.10 -20.82 9.82
C GLN A 508 -4.45 -19.44 9.64
N SER A 509 -4.71 -18.79 8.50
CA SER A 509 -4.36 -17.39 8.23
C SER A 509 -5.26 -16.37 8.97
N GLY A 510 -6.25 -16.84 9.72
CA GLY A 510 -7.15 -16.02 10.52
C GLY A 510 -8.25 -15.32 9.72
N ALA A 511 -8.46 -15.65 8.44
CA ALA A 511 -9.53 -15.11 7.61
C ALA A 511 -10.93 -15.59 8.03
N PHE A 512 -11.00 -16.77 8.66
CA PHE A 512 -12.21 -17.31 9.30
C PHE A 512 -12.00 -17.47 10.81
N LYS A 513 -13.05 -17.23 11.60
CA LYS A 513 -13.04 -17.43 13.05
C LYS A 513 -13.33 -18.87 13.43
N ASP A 514 -14.13 -19.54 12.62
CA ASP A 514 -14.54 -20.92 12.85
C ASP A 514 -13.72 -21.85 11.94
N GLN A 515 -13.28 -22.98 12.49
CA GLN A 515 -12.55 -23.98 11.74
C GLN A 515 -13.47 -24.64 10.71
N PRO A 516 -13.03 -24.87 9.47
CA PRO A 516 -13.80 -25.63 8.50
C PRO A 516 -14.00 -27.06 9.02
N GLN A 517 -15.23 -27.56 8.92
CA GLN A 517 -15.55 -28.95 9.22
C GLN A 517 -15.44 -29.79 7.94
N LYS A 518 -15.01 -31.04 8.08
CA LYS A 518 -15.07 -32.01 6.97
C LYS A 518 -16.54 -32.27 6.64
N VAL A 519 -16.89 -32.17 5.37
CA VAL A 519 -18.26 -32.39 4.89
C VAL A 519 -18.53 -33.90 4.88
N GLY A 520 -19.50 -34.36 5.67
CA GLY A 520 -19.98 -35.75 5.62
C GLY A 520 -21.11 -35.91 4.60
N GLN A 521 -21.24 -37.11 4.01
CA GLN A 521 -22.26 -37.44 2.99
C GLN A 521 -23.70 -37.13 3.46
N GLU A 522 -24.04 -37.44 4.72
CA GLU A 522 -25.41 -37.26 5.27
C GLU A 522 -25.89 -35.80 5.31
N PHE A 523 -24.99 -34.82 5.33
CA PHE A 523 -25.35 -33.40 5.43
C PHE A 523 -25.73 -32.77 4.07
N ILE A 524 -25.22 -33.35 2.98
CA ILE A 524 -25.40 -32.89 1.60
C ILE A 524 -26.80 -33.25 1.09
N GLU A 525 -27.33 -34.41 1.50
CA GLU A 525 -28.62 -34.94 1.03
C GLU A 525 -29.84 -34.15 1.57
N GLN A 526 -29.68 -33.37 2.65
CA GLN A 526 -30.80 -32.77 3.38
C GLN A 526 -31.14 -31.31 3.03
N ASN A 527 -30.39 -30.63 2.14
CA ASN A 527 -30.60 -29.20 1.87
C ASN A 527 -30.80 -28.91 0.37
N ASN A 528 -31.75 -28.02 -0.01
CA ASN A 528 -32.16 -27.78 -1.42
C ASN A 528 -32.05 -26.31 -1.90
N SER A 529 -31.35 -25.42 -1.18
CA SER A 529 -31.20 -23.99 -1.55
C SER A 529 -29.73 -23.60 -1.79
N VAL A 530 -29.38 -22.91 -2.89
CA VAL A 530 -27.97 -22.68 -3.27
C VAL A 530 -27.18 -21.79 -2.28
N ILE A 531 -27.74 -20.66 -1.82
CA ILE A 531 -27.03 -19.72 -0.91
C ILE A 531 -27.39 -19.97 0.57
N ARG A 532 -28.66 -20.25 0.86
CA ARG A 532 -29.07 -20.60 2.24
C ARG A 532 -28.64 -22.01 2.62
N GLY A 533 -28.49 -22.92 1.65
CA GLY A 533 -27.96 -24.27 1.83
C GLY A 533 -26.44 -24.28 1.98
N SER A 534 -25.65 -23.63 1.12
CA SER A 534 -24.18 -23.55 1.29
C SER A 534 -23.75 -22.92 2.63
N LEU A 535 -24.46 -21.91 3.14
CA LEU A 535 -24.17 -21.32 4.46
C LEU A 535 -24.67 -22.18 5.64
N ARG A 536 -25.54 -23.16 5.39
CA ARG A 536 -25.94 -24.19 6.37
C ARG A 536 -24.96 -25.38 6.29
N GLU A 537 -24.60 -25.79 5.07
CA GLU A 537 -23.62 -26.82 4.70
C GLU A 537 -22.20 -26.49 5.17
N TRP A 538 -21.81 -25.21 5.09
CA TRP A 538 -20.49 -24.69 5.47
C TRP A 538 -20.64 -23.48 6.39
N PRO A 539 -21.00 -23.68 7.66
CA PRO A 539 -21.29 -22.60 8.59
C PRO A 539 -20.09 -21.66 8.81
N PHE A 540 -18.86 -22.17 8.67
CA PHE A 540 -17.63 -21.38 8.80
C PHE A 540 -17.54 -20.22 7.80
N LEU A 541 -18.21 -20.28 6.63
CA LEU A 541 -18.25 -19.18 5.67
C LEU A 541 -18.94 -17.92 6.24
N LYS A 542 -19.78 -18.07 7.28
CA LYS A 542 -20.36 -16.93 8.01
C LYS A 542 -19.38 -16.29 8.99
N SER A 543 -18.26 -16.95 9.27
CA SER A 543 -17.31 -16.60 10.32
C SER A 543 -16.18 -15.68 9.85
N ILE A 544 -16.34 -15.02 8.68
CA ILE A 544 -15.36 -14.09 8.10
C ILE A 544 -14.83 -13.14 9.17
N ASN A 545 -13.51 -13.09 9.29
CA ASN A 545 -12.82 -12.27 10.26
C ASN A 545 -12.47 -10.90 9.70
N THR A 546 -13.45 -10.01 9.63
CA THR A 546 -13.27 -8.65 9.12
C THR A 546 -12.18 -7.86 9.85
N ASP A 547 -11.91 -8.17 11.11
CA ASP A 547 -10.86 -7.51 11.90
C ASP A 547 -9.46 -7.86 11.39
N MET A 548 -9.26 -9.12 10.99
CA MET A 548 -8.02 -9.56 10.38
C MET A 548 -7.79 -8.87 9.03
N PHE A 549 -8.80 -8.83 8.16
CA PHE A 549 -8.68 -8.13 6.87
C PHE A 549 -8.33 -6.65 7.03
N LYS A 550 -9.01 -5.93 7.94
CA LYS A 550 -8.67 -4.53 8.25
C LYS A 550 -7.22 -4.38 8.69
N LEU A 551 -6.75 -5.28 9.54
CA LEU A 551 -5.39 -5.24 10.05
C LEU A 551 -4.35 -5.57 8.97
N ALA A 552 -4.65 -6.53 8.09
CA ALA A 552 -3.83 -6.83 6.92
C ALA A 552 -3.68 -5.63 6.01
N THR A 553 -4.79 -4.99 5.67
CA THR A 553 -4.77 -3.77 4.85
C THR A 553 -3.98 -2.66 5.55
N TYR A 554 -4.20 -2.44 6.85
CA TYR A 554 -3.50 -1.39 7.60
C TYR A 554 -1.97 -1.57 7.56
N PHE A 555 -1.45 -2.78 7.80
CA PHE A 555 0.00 -3.02 7.76
C PHE A 555 0.58 -3.13 6.35
N HIS A 556 -0.27 -3.38 5.35
CA HIS A 556 0.12 -3.36 3.95
C HIS A 556 0.36 -1.93 3.46
N VAL A 557 -0.60 -1.02 3.66
CA VAL A 557 -0.51 0.36 3.17
C VAL A 557 0.64 1.13 3.83
N ILE A 558 1.15 2.15 3.12
CA ILE A 558 2.32 2.96 3.52
C ILE A 558 2.19 3.47 4.96
N ASP A 559 1.00 3.92 5.36
CA ASP A 559 0.76 4.46 6.70
C ASP A 559 1.01 3.49 7.85
N GLY A 560 0.67 2.21 7.70
CA GLY A 560 1.02 1.20 8.71
C GLY A 560 2.44 0.69 8.51
N ALA A 561 2.85 0.48 7.26
CA ALA A 561 4.14 -0.10 6.89
C ALA A 561 5.34 0.75 7.34
N LYS A 562 5.23 2.09 7.27
CA LYS A 562 6.31 3.02 7.66
C LYS A 562 6.83 2.82 9.08
N HIS A 563 5.99 2.34 10.00
CA HIS A 563 6.36 2.15 11.40
C HIS A 563 7.21 0.90 11.66
N PHE A 564 7.26 -0.03 10.72
CA PHE A 564 8.17 -1.19 10.79
C PHE A 564 9.61 -0.78 10.42
N LEU A 565 9.77 0.20 9.53
CA LEU A 565 11.04 0.64 8.94
C LEU A 565 12.01 1.30 9.93
N ASN A 566 11.54 1.62 11.15
CA ASN A 566 12.36 2.16 12.23
C ASN A 566 13.12 1.07 13.01
N ARG A 567 13.07 -0.18 12.55
CA ARG A 567 13.73 -1.33 13.19
C ARG A 567 14.92 -1.80 12.36
N THR A 568 15.68 -2.75 12.88
CA THR A 568 16.72 -3.42 12.10
C THR A 568 16.07 -4.53 11.27
N PRO A 569 16.18 -4.50 9.93
CA PRO A 569 15.69 -5.58 9.09
C PRO A 569 16.63 -6.79 9.12
N ASN A 570 16.08 -7.96 8.78
CA ASN A 570 16.87 -9.09 8.29
C ASN A 570 17.18 -8.86 6.81
N LYS A 571 18.46 -8.96 6.42
CA LYS A 571 18.89 -8.74 5.03
C LYS A 571 19.12 -10.09 4.38
N LEU A 572 18.36 -10.38 3.33
CA LEU A 572 18.40 -11.62 2.56
C LEU A 572 18.95 -11.40 1.14
#